data_AF-A0A920N3E6-F1
#
_entry.id   AF-A0A920N3E6-F1
#
_cell.length_a   1.000
_cell.length_b   1.000
_cell.length_c   1.000
_cell.angle_alpha   90.00
_cell.angle_beta   90.00
_cell.angle_gamma   90.00
#
_symmetry.space_group_name_H-M   'P 1'
#
loop_
_entity.id
_entity.type
_entity.pdbx_description
1 polymer ?
#
loop_
_entity_poly.entity_id
_entity_poly.type
_entity_poly.pdbx_seq_one_letter_code
_entity_poly.pdbx_strand_id
1 'polypeptide(L)'
;MIETIATDDWDERVDALSRGLLGLTVACARCHRHKFDAITQQDYYSLAGVFASNWKVKRPLVELTNERESGGSSGPRTASGVSKSPSR
;
A
#
# COMPACT_ATOMS: atom_id res chain seq x y z
N MET A 1 -3.44 -19.95 1.00
CA MET A 1 -2.15 -19.41 1.50
C MET A 1 -1.76 -18.07 0.86
N ILE A 2 -2.26 -17.71 -0.35
CA ILE A 2 -1.96 -16.41 -1.00
C ILE A 2 -2.76 -15.24 -0.38
N GLU A 3 -3.94 -15.50 0.17
CA GLU A 3 -4.88 -14.48 0.67
C GLU A 3 -4.44 -13.83 2.01
N THR A 4 -3.65 -14.54 2.81
CA THR A 4 -3.19 -14.09 4.13
C THR A 4 -2.15 -12.97 4.01
N ILE A 5 -1.24 -13.05 3.04
CA ILE A 5 -0.17 -12.06 2.83
C ILE A 5 -0.75 -10.66 2.54
N ALA A 6 -1.84 -10.61 1.76
CA ALA A 6 -2.49 -9.35 1.45
C ALA A 6 -3.15 -8.71 2.68
N THR A 7 -3.65 -9.53 3.61
CA THR A 7 -4.29 -9.05 4.84
C THR A 7 -3.23 -8.49 5.80
N ASP A 8 -2.13 -9.21 6.00
CA ASP A 8 -1.03 -8.77 6.87
C ASP A 8 -0.40 -7.45 6.37
N ASP A 9 -0.24 -7.31 5.06
CA ASP A 9 0.22 -6.08 4.40
C ASP A 9 -0.67 -4.86 4.69
N TRP A 10 -1.99 -5.05 4.72
CA TRP A 10 -2.93 -3.95 5.02
C TRP A 10 -2.89 -3.58 6.49
N ASP A 11 -2.79 -4.58 7.37
CA ASP A 11 -2.71 -4.37 8.81
C ASP A 11 -1.44 -3.56 9.18
N GLU A 12 -0.29 -3.89 8.60
CA GLU A 12 0.95 -3.12 8.80
C GLU A 12 0.83 -1.66 8.36
N ARG A 13 0.16 -1.41 7.23
CA ARG A 13 -0.06 -0.05 6.73
C ARG A 13 -0.97 0.76 7.64
N VAL A 14 -2.05 0.14 8.14
CA VAL A 14 -2.96 0.77 9.09
C VAL A 14 -2.23 1.11 10.38
N ASP A 15 -1.43 0.20 10.92
CA ASP A 15 -0.66 0.41 12.15
C ASP A 15 0.42 1.49 12.00
N ALA A 16 1.15 1.49 10.89
CA ALA A 16 2.15 2.53 10.60
C ALA A 16 1.50 3.92 10.46
N LEU A 17 0.36 4.01 9.77
CA LEU A 17 -0.38 5.26 9.62
C LEU A 17 -0.89 5.77 10.96
N SER A 18 -1.53 4.90 11.75
CA SER A 18 -2.15 5.30 13.00
C SER A 18 -1.10 5.74 14.03
N ARG A 19 0.00 5.00 14.15
CA ARG A 19 1.09 5.35 15.07
C ARG A 19 1.85 6.59 14.61
N GLY A 20 2.14 6.69 13.33
CA GLY A 20 2.96 7.77 12.77
C GLY A 20 2.24 9.11 12.66
N LEU A 21 0.95 9.11 12.29
CA LEU A 21 0.20 10.34 12.04
C LEU A 21 -0.81 10.68 13.14
N LEU A 22 -1.48 9.68 13.71
CA LEU A 22 -2.53 9.91 14.71
C LEU A 22 -2.00 9.83 16.14
N GLY A 23 -0.79 9.30 16.34
CA GLY A 23 -0.23 9.04 17.67
C GLY A 23 -1.03 7.99 18.46
N LEU A 24 -1.82 7.16 17.79
CA LEU A 24 -2.75 6.21 18.39
C LEU A 24 -2.56 4.82 17.78
N THR A 25 -2.83 3.77 18.57
CA THR A 25 -2.83 2.38 18.08
C THR A 25 -4.27 1.95 17.79
N VAL A 26 -4.49 1.39 16.60
CA VAL A 26 -5.83 0.93 16.19
C VAL A 26 -5.95 -0.60 16.10
N ALA A 27 -4.85 -1.32 16.33
CA ALA A 27 -4.79 -2.78 16.21
C ALA A 27 -5.81 -3.52 17.10
N CYS A 28 -6.11 -2.99 18.29
CA CYS A 28 -7.05 -3.59 19.23
C CYS A 28 -8.49 -3.63 18.69
N ALA A 29 -8.89 -2.61 17.91
CA ALA A 29 -10.24 -2.48 17.35
C ALA A 29 -10.57 -3.55 16.29
N ARG A 30 -9.55 -4.23 15.74
CA ARG A 30 -9.69 -5.30 14.75
C ARG A 30 -10.61 -6.42 15.22
N CYS A 31 -10.43 -6.85 16.47
CA CYS A 31 -11.06 -8.05 17.00
C CYS A 31 -12.25 -7.75 17.90
N HIS A 32 -12.23 -6.63 18.61
CA HIS A 32 -13.34 -6.25 19.48
C HIS A 32 -13.47 -4.74 19.63
N ARG A 33 -14.65 -4.28 20.02
CA ARG A 33 -14.86 -2.88 20.39
C ARG A 33 -14.19 -2.63 21.74
N HIS A 34 -13.19 -1.76 21.75
CA HIS A 34 -12.53 -1.34 22.97
C HIS A 34 -13.44 -0.33 23.69
N LYS A 35 -13.68 -0.54 24.99
CA LYS A 35 -14.71 0.19 25.76
C LYS A 35 -14.40 1.69 25.93
N PHE A 36 -13.13 2.05 25.90
CA PHE A 36 -12.65 3.40 26.20
C PHE A 36 -11.95 4.08 25.02
N ASP A 37 -11.83 3.43 23.87
CA ASP A 37 -11.26 4.08 22.69
C ASP A 37 -12.35 4.74 21.85
N ALA A 38 -12.05 5.93 21.36
CA ALA A 38 -12.87 6.64 20.38
C ALA A 38 -12.86 5.97 18.99
N ILE A 39 -12.14 4.85 18.84
CA ILE A 39 -11.91 4.15 17.58
C ILE A 39 -12.75 2.87 17.56
N THR A 40 -13.70 2.83 16.65
CA THR A 40 -14.58 1.69 16.48
C THR A 40 -13.95 0.64 15.56
N GLN A 41 -14.43 -0.59 15.64
CA GLN A 41 -14.08 -1.64 14.68
C GLN A 41 -14.40 -1.23 13.23
N GLN A 42 -15.43 -0.39 13.03
CA GLN A 42 -15.77 0.12 11.70
C GLN A 42 -14.72 1.09 11.17
N ASP A 43 -14.11 1.90 12.03
CA ASP A 43 -13.01 2.79 11.64
C ASP A 43 -11.77 1.99 11.22
N TYR A 44 -11.44 0.92 11.96
CA TYR A 44 -10.37 -0.01 11.60
C TYR A 44 -10.58 -0.59 10.19
N TYR A 45 -11.75 -1.19 9.94
CA TYR A 45 -12.02 -1.83 8.65
C TYR A 45 -12.21 -0.82 7.51
N SER A 46 -12.64 0.40 7.81
CA SER A 46 -12.70 1.48 6.82
C SER A 46 -11.29 1.87 6.35
N LEU A 47 -10.34 2.03 7.28
CA LEU A 47 -8.95 2.28 6.95
C LEU A 47 -8.30 1.10 6.21
N ALA A 48 -8.52 -0.13 6.69
CA ALA A 48 -8.05 -1.33 6.00
C ALA A 48 -8.60 -1.43 4.57
N GLY A 49 -9.87 -1.06 4.35
CA GLY A 49 -10.50 -1.02 3.03
C GLY A 49 -9.84 -0.05 2.05
N VAL A 50 -9.34 1.10 2.52
CA VAL A 50 -8.55 2.03 1.70
C VAL A 50 -7.27 1.35 1.19
N PHE A 51 -6.58 0.61 2.06
CA PHE A 51 -5.37 -0.11 1.67
C PHE A 51 -5.65 -1.36 0.84
N ALA A 52 -6.82 -1.97 1.00
CA ALA A 52 -7.30 -3.07 0.16
C ALA A 52 -7.67 -2.62 -1.27
N SER A 53 -7.97 -1.33 -1.45
CA SER A 53 -8.39 -0.78 -2.74
C SER A 53 -7.24 -0.49 -3.72
N ASN A 54 -5.97 -0.70 -3.33
CA ASN A 54 -4.82 -0.52 -4.22
C ASN A 54 -4.08 -1.85 -4.46
N TRP A 55 -3.56 -2.01 -5.68
CA TRP A 55 -2.80 -3.18 -6.10
C TRP A 55 -1.31 -2.86 -6.18
N LYS A 56 -0.47 -3.75 -5.63
CA LYS A 56 1.00 -3.61 -5.71
C LYS A 56 1.48 -4.03 -7.11
N VAL A 57 2.18 -3.13 -7.80
CA VAL A 57 2.84 -3.42 -9.08
C VAL A 57 4.33 -3.60 -8.82
N LYS A 58 4.90 -4.75 -9.19
CA LYS A 58 6.36 -4.88 -9.23
C LYS A 58 6.86 -4.12 -10.45
N ARG A 59 7.61 -3.04 -10.21
CA ARG A 59 8.31 -2.30 -11.26
C ARG A 59 9.79 -2.67 -11.20
N PRO A 60 10.43 -2.94 -12.35
CA PRO A 60 11.87 -3.15 -12.38
C PRO A 60 12.55 -1.87 -11.89
N LEU A 61 13.50 -2.02 -10.98
CA LEU A 61 14.33 -0.91 -10.56
C LEU A 61 15.26 -0.57 -11.73
N VAL A 62 15.18 0.67 -12.22
CA VAL A 62 16.18 1.19 -13.13
C VAL A 62 17.39 1.51 -12.28
N GLU A 63 18.50 0.82 -12.54
CA GLU A 63 19.78 1.21 -11.98
C GLU A 63 20.15 2.55 -12.60
N LEU A 64 20.19 3.61 -11.79
CA LEU A 64 20.65 4.91 -12.24
C LEU A 64 22.16 4.83 -12.41
N THR A 65 22.60 4.42 -13.60
CA THR A 65 23.97 4.71 -14.02
C THR A 65 24.14 6.23 -13.99
N ASN A 66 25.16 6.71 -13.28
CA ASN A 66 25.44 8.14 -13.15
C ASN A 66 25.88 8.75 -14.49
N GLU A 67 24.92 8.99 -15.40
CA GLU A 67 25.12 9.56 -16.74
C GLU A 67 25.30 11.10 -16.68
N ARG A 68 26.18 11.58 -15.80
CA ARG A 68 26.69 12.96 -15.86
C ARG A 68 28.04 13.07 -16.58
N GLU A 69 28.44 12.05 -17.32
CA GLU A 69 29.47 12.16 -18.34
C GLU A 69 29.01 11.48 -19.63
N SER A 70 29.03 12.26 -20.72
CA SER A 70 28.89 11.85 -22.12
C SER A 70 27.49 11.46 -22.65
N GLY A 71 26.67 12.49 -22.91
CA GLY A 71 26.08 12.69 -24.25
C GLY A 71 25.15 11.61 -24.81
N GLY A 72 23.85 11.78 -24.55
CA GLY A 72 22.72 11.57 -25.47
C GLY A 72 22.66 10.30 -26.33
N SER A 73 21.68 9.43 -26.06
CA SER A 73 20.73 8.97 -27.10
C SER A 73 19.52 8.20 -26.53
N SER A 74 18.32 8.67 -26.92
CA SER A 74 17.03 7.98 -26.91
C SER A 74 16.47 7.43 -25.58
N GLY A 75 15.61 8.24 -24.95
CA GLY A 75 14.66 7.75 -23.95
C GLY A 75 13.70 6.67 -24.50
N PRO A 76 13.10 5.84 -23.63
CA PRO A 76 12.34 4.67 -24.07
C PRO A 76 11.07 5.11 -24.78
N ARG A 77 10.95 4.73 -26.06
CA ARG A 77 9.70 4.77 -26.80
C ARG A 77 8.68 3.89 -26.09
N THR A 78 7.51 4.46 -25.89
CA THR A 78 6.29 3.84 -25.42
C THR A 78 6.14 2.39 -25.89
N ALA A 79 6.13 1.45 -24.95
CA ALA A 79 5.36 0.22 -25.07
C ALA A 79 4.23 0.37 -24.05
N SER A 80 3.12 1.02 -24.39
CA SER A 80 1.99 0.36 -25.05
C SER A 80 1.83 -1.07 -24.52
N GLY A 81 1.05 -1.18 -23.46
CA GLY A 81 0.80 -2.42 -22.74
C GLY A 81 -0.07 -2.18 -21.50
N VAL A 82 -1.07 -1.30 -21.62
CA VAL A 82 -2.21 -1.30 -20.69
C VAL A 82 -2.93 -2.62 -20.93
N SER A 83 -2.56 -3.66 -20.18
CA SER A 83 -3.28 -4.92 -20.20
C SER A 83 -3.71 -5.27 -18.79
N LYS A 84 -5.01 -5.04 -18.59
CA LYS A 84 -5.93 -5.60 -17.58
C LYS A 84 -5.90 -5.01 -16.18
N SER A 85 -6.78 -4.03 -15.99
CA SER A 85 -7.64 -4.00 -14.80
C SER A 85 -8.37 -5.34 -14.66
N PRO A 86 -8.29 -6.06 -13.54
CA PRO A 86 -9.28 -7.07 -13.23
C PRO A 86 -10.52 -6.34 -12.72
N SER A 87 -11.54 -6.25 -13.57
CA SER A 87 -12.90 -5.96 -13.14
C SER A 87 -13.44 -7.16 -12.37
N ARG A 88 -13.43 -7.11 -11.03
CA ARG A 88 -14.48 -7.66 -10.17
C ARG A 88 -14.27 -7.26 -8.72
#